data_AF-A0A2G4YR36-F1
#
_entry.id   AF-A0A2G4YR36-F1
#
_cell.length_a   1.000
_cell.length_b   1.000
_cell.length_c   1.000
_cell.angle_alpha   90.00
_cell.angle_beta   90.00
_cell.angle_gamma   90.00
#
_symmetry.space_group_name_H-M   'P 1'
#
loop_
_entity.id
_entity.type
_entity.pdbx_description
1 polymer ?
#
loop_
_entity_poly.entity_id
_entity_poly.type
_entity_poly.pdbx_seq_one_letter_code
_entity_poly.pdbx_strand_id
1 'polypeptide(L)'
;MGVKKGDVVATLCTPRPEYWVIFLATTSIGAIWMGLNPKYSLEECRYIIGDAKPKRLFAMAEFEGRDYSPMVSSLLSEFDFLEQAIALTEPMPGAMSYGVFLEGAAQIERDSYRQTITAVDTMDPALLVYTSGSSGRPKGALLSHYGLCFGATAQNQHFKVTQPSIICSFPINHVACVADTCCVILVAGGTIYFQERFDPTLVLKTVAAERISLLGGVPTMILMLLDHPDFKQTDFSSVALFIWGGAAMPEPTIKRLQKLFPRLMNVYGMTETAANTTYSRDDASLEQLRDTIGHPSPYMPCRIVNTEGKICEIGEQGELQFKGDYLLLEYLNRPEATRDVYTHDGWLHTGDVGYLRDDGAITLIGRMSDMFKSGGYNVYPREIELLLESHPSVDMAAVVGVPDPLYQEVGAAYIQLKPGCEATGEMLQAFCKESLA
;
A
#
# COMPACT_ATOMS: atom_id res chain seq x y z
N MET A 1 -19.40 -24.75 5.19
CA MET A 1 -19.37 -23.65 4.22
C MET A 1 -18.70 -23.99 2.88
N GLY A 2 -18.06 -25.15 2.68
CA GLY A 2 -17.69 -25.64 1.33
C GLY A 2 -16.60 -24.87 0.58
N VAL A 3 -15.94 -23.89 1.22
CA VAL A 3 -14.75 -23.20 0.69
C VAL A 3 -13.61 -24.21 0.64
N LYS A 4 -12.90 -24.25 -0.48
CA LYS A 4 -11.77 -25.15 -0.75
C LYS A 4 -10.53 -24.33 -1.13
N LYS A 5 -9.39 -25.01 -1.17
CA LYS A 5 -8.15 -24.47 -1.73
C LYS A 5 -8.41 -23.85 -3.12
N GLY A 6 -7.96 -22.62 -3.34
CA GLY A 6 -8.16 -21.84 -4.57
C GLY A 6 -9.48 -21.07 -4.67
N ASP A 7 -10.47 -21.32 -3.80
CA ASP A 7 -11.68 -20.48 -3.76
C ASP A 7 -11.34 -19.08 -3.23
N VAL A 8 -11.97 -18.04 -3.77
CA VAL A 8 -11.82 -16.66 -3.27
C VAL A 8 -12.86 -16.36 -2.18
N VAL A 9 -12.44 -15.72 -1.10
CA VAL A 9 -13.28 -15.22 0.00
C VAL A 9 -13.11 -13.70 0.10
N ALA A 10 -14.20 -12.99 -0.15
CA ALA A 10 -14.23 -11.53 -0.05
C ALA A 10 -14.58 -11.07 1.38
N THR A 11 -14.01 -9.95 1.80
CA THR A 11 -14.29 -9.32 3.09
C THR A 11 -14.51 -7.81 2.94
N LEU A 12 -15.73 -7.32 3.18
CA LEU A 12 -16.08 -5.90 3.26
C LEU A 12 -16.05 -5.46 4.73
N CYS A 13 -14.94 -4.86 5.15
CA CYS A 13 -14.74 -4.50 6.54
C CYS A 13 -13.71 -3.37 6.71
N THR A 14 -13.64 -2.82 7.92
CA THR A 14 -12.57 -1.93 8.38
C THR A 14 -11.39 -2.71 8.96
N PRO A 15 -10.22 -2.09 9.16
CA PRO A 15 -9.14 -2.71 9.94
C PRO A 15 -9.58 -2.91 11.40
N ARG A 16 -9.88 -4.16 11.74
CA ARG A 16 -10.44 -4.67 13.01
C ARG A 16 -10.07 -6.15 13.22
N PRO A 17 -10.15 -6.70 14.44
CA PRO A 17 -9.75 -8.09 14.70
C PRO A 17 -10.44 -9.13 13.79
N GLU A 18 -11.71 -8.92 13.46
CA GLU A 18 -12.49 -9.86 12.64
C GLU A 18 -11.88 -10.09 11.26
N TYR A 19 -11.46 -9.03 10.54
CA TYR A 19 -10.86 -9.24 9.21
C TYR A 19 -9.55 -10.03 9.33
N TRP A 20 -8.76 -9.77 10.37
CA TRP A 20 -7.46 -10.42 10.53
C TRP A 20 -7.62 -11.91 10.80
N VAL A 21 -8.58 -12.28 11.66
CA VAL A 21 -8.95 -13.68 11.90
C VAL A 21 -9.46 -14.34 10.62
N ILE A 22 -10.28 -13.65 9.83
CA ILE A 22 -10.83 -14.18 8.57
C ILE A 22 -9.74 -14.35 7.52
N PHE A 23 -8.81 -13.40 7.40
CA PHE A 23 -7.64 -13.51 6.53
C PHE A 23 -6.80 -14.74 6.89
N LEU A 24 -6.45 -14.91 8.17
CA LEU A 24 -5.67 -16.06 8.64
C LEU A 24 -6.43 -17.38 8.45
N ALA A 25 -7.74 -17.41 8.75
CA ALA A 25 -8.55 -18.62 8.58
C ALA A 25 -8.67 -19.01 7.10
N THR A 26 -8.93 -18.04 6.22
CA THR A 26 -9.06 -18.24 4.76
C THR A 26 -7.76 -18.78 4.18
N THR A 27 -6.65 -18.11 4.46
CA THR A 27 -5.33 -18.51 3.93
C THR A 27 -4.85 -19.82 4.55
N SER A 28 -5.20 -20.14 5.80
CA SER A 28 -4.81 -21.41 6.43
C SER A 28 -5.34 -22.65 5.72
N ILE A 29 -6.44 -22.54 4.96
CA ILE A 29 -7.03 -23.63 4.18
C ILE A 29 -6.69 -23.54 2.68
N GLY A 30 -5.75 -22.66 2.30
CA GLY A 30 -5.32 -22.44 0.92
C GLY A 30 -6.35 -21.71 0.05
N ALA A 31 -7.33 -21.06 0.67
CA ALA A 31 -8.25 -20.18 -0.03
C ALA A 31 -7.64 -18.78 -0.16
N ILE A 32 -8.12 -18.02 -1.15
CA ILE A 32 -7.58 -16.71 -1.49
C ILE A 32 -8.42 -15.64 -0.81
N TRP A 33 -7.80 -14.83 0.04
CA TRP A 33 -8.49 -13.74 0.72
C TRP A 33 -8.45 -12.45 -0.11
N MET A 34 -9.57 -11.73 -0.15
CA MET A 34 -9.69 -10.43 -0.83
C MET A 34 -10.41 -9.42 0.07
N GLY A 35 -9.80 -8.26 0.31
CA GLY A 35 -10.42 -7.14 1.02
C GLY A 35 -11.19 -6.21 0.08
N LEU A 36 -12.34 -5.72 0.52
CA LEU A 36 -13.12 -4.68 -0.15
C LEU A 36 -13.10 -3.39 0.69
N ASN A 37 -12.97 -2.24 0.02
CA ASN A 37 -12.96 -0.97 0.70
C ASN A 37 -14.39 -0.54 1.07
N PRO A 38 -14.67 -0.16 2.33
CA PRO A 38 -15.97 0.39 2.74
C PRO A 38 -16.39 1.65 1.97
N LYS A 39 -15.45 2.36 1.33
CA LYS A 39 -15.73 3.53 0.49
C LYS A 39 -16.17 3.18 -0.93
N TYR A 40 -16.02 1.94 -1.38
CA TYR A 40 -16.44 1.55 -2.73
C TYR A 40 -17.93 1.77 -2.94
N SER A 41 -18.29 2.23 -4.12
CA SER A 41 -19.64 2.25 -4.66
C SER A 41 -20.10 0.82 -5.01
N LEU A 42 -21.40 0.66 -5.25
CA LEU A 42 -21.93 -0.62 -5.71
C LEU A 42 -21.31 -1.04 -7.05
N GLU A 43 -21.07 -0.10 -7.98
CA GLU A 43 -20.47 -0.40 -9.29
C GLU A 43 -19.02 -0.87 -9.17
N GLU A 44 -18.21 -0.25 -8.30
CA GLU A 44 -16.84 -0.71 -8.03
C GLU A 44 -16.84 -2.10 -7.41
N CYS A 45 -17.75 -2.37 -6.46
CA CYS A 45 -17.92 -3.71 -5.90
C CYS A 45 -18.39 -4.71 -6.96
N ARG A 46 -19.34 -4.38 -7.83
CA ARG A 46 -19.79 -5.25 -8.92
C ARG A 46 -18.64 -5.64 -9.84
N TYR A 47 -17.79 -4.68 -10.21
CA TYR A 47 -16.62 -4.95 -11.02
C TYR A 47 -15.67 -5.94 -10.34
N ILE A 48 -15.30 -5.67 -9.09
CA ILE A 48 -14.33 -6.48 -8.34
C ILE A 48 -14.90 -7.89 -8.05
N ILE A 49 -16.14 -7.98 -7.58
CA ILE A 49 -16.82 -9.26 -7.31
C ILE A 49 -17.00 -10.06 -8.61
N GLY A 50 -17.38 -9.41 -9.70
CA GLY A 50 -17.57 -10.04 -11.01
C GLY A 50 -16.28 -10.62 -11.59
N ASP A 51 -15.14 -9.95 -11.40
CA ASP A 51 -13.83 -10.40 -11.87
C ASP A 51 -13.22 -11.47 -10.92
N ALA A 52 -13.30 -11.27 -9.60
CA ALA A 52 -12.74 -12.18 -8.59
C ALA A 52 -13.56 -13.44 -8.34
N LYS A 53 -14.87 -13.39 -8.61
CA LYS A 53 -15.84 -14.48 -8.37
C LYS A 53 -15.73 -15.14 -6.98
N PRO A 54 -15.78 -14.36 -5.88
CA PRO A 54 -15.69 -14.92 -4.54
C PRO A 54 -16.88 -15.81 -4.24
N LYS A 55 -16.58 -16.95 -3.61
CA LYS A 55 -17.57 -17.92 -3.18
C LYS A 55 -18.32 -17.44 -1.94
N ARG A 56 -17.66 -16.67 -1.08
CA ARG A 56 -18.20 -16.13 0.18
C ARG A 56 -17.87 -14.66 0.33
N LEU A 57 -18.76 -13.92 0.98
CA LEU A 57 -18.57 -12.54 1.37
C LEU A 57 -18.81 -12.37 2.88
N PHE A 58 -17.76 -12.00 3.62
CA PHE A 58 -17.94 -11.49 4.98
C PHE A 58 -18.13 -9.98 4.90
N ALA A 59 -19.15 -9.44 5.54
CA ALA A 59 -19.45 -8.01 5.47
C ALA A 59 -19.93 -7.47 6.81
N MET A 60 -19.44 -6.29 7.18
CA MET A 60 -20.04 -5.50 8.26
C MET A 60 -21.31 -4.82 7.76
N ALA A 61 -22.31 -4.68 8.63
CA ALA A 61 -23.61 -4.13 8.26
C ALA A 61 -23.56 -2.60 8.04
N GLU A 62 -22.88 -1.87 8.92
CA GLU A 62 -22.81 -0.41 8.88
C GLU A 62 -21.42 0.08 9.28
N PHE A 63 -20.98 1.20 8.70
CA PHE A 63 -19.83 1.97 9.17
C PHE A 63 -20.01 3.45 8.80
N GLU A 64 -19.75 4.35 9.75
CA GLU A 64 -19.86 5.81 9.57
C GLU A 64 -21.21 6.27 8.97
N GLY A 65 -22.32 5.67 9.43
CA GLY A 65 -23.67 6.01 8.96
C GLY A 65 -24.02 5.48 7.57
N ARG A 66 -23.16 4.66 6.96
CA ARG A 66 -23.42 3.97 5.69
C ARG A 66 -23.84 2.52 5.96
N ASP A 67 -25.08 2.19 5.60
CA ASP A 67 -25.61 0.83 5.59
C ASP A 67 -25.16 0.08 4.31
N TYR A 68 -24.51 -1.07 4.48
CA TYR A 68 -24.04 -1.94 3.41
C TYR A 68 -25.03 -3.05 3.04
N SER A 69 -26.10 -3.24 3.82
CA SER A 69 -27.12 -4.27 3.58
C SER A 69 -27.72 -4.23 2.17
N PRO A 70 -28.04 -3.05 1.58
CA PRO A 70 -28.55 -2.98 0.21
C PRO A 70 -27.51 -3.42 -0.82
N MET A 71 -26.24 -3.04 -0.62
CA MET A 71 -25.13 -3.44 -1.51
C MET A 71 -24.93 -4.96 -1.47
N VAL A 72 -24.82 -5.54 -0.27
CA VAL A 72 -24.63 -6.99 -0.09
C VAL A 72 -25.81 -7.77 -0.68
N SER A 73 -27.05 -7.31 -0.44
CA SER A 73 -28.25 -7.94 -1.01
C SER A 73 -28.24 -7.90 -2.54
N SER A 74 -27.86 -6.77 -3.14
CA SER A 74 -27.74 -6.63 -4.59
C SER A 74 -26.73 -7.62 -5.16
N LEU A 75 -25.53 -7.68 -4.59
CA LEU A 75 -24.46 -8.59 -5.02
C LEU A 75 -24.87 -10.07 -4.91
N LEU A 76 -25.53 -10.46 -3.82
CA LEU A 76 -26.06 -11.82 -3.65
C LEU A 76 -27.14 -12.17 -4.68
N SER A 77 -27.98 -11.22 -5.06
CA SER A 77 -29.03 -11.44 -6.06
C SER A 77 -28.52 -11.47 -7.50
N GLU A 78 -27.39 -10.82 -7.76
CA GLU A 78 -26.82 -10.68 -9.11
C GLU A 78 -25.84 -11.79 -9.48
N PHE A 79 -25.12 -12.34 -8.50
CA PHE A 79 -24.01 -13.27 -8.75
C PHE A 79 -24.26 -14.64 -8.13
N ASP A 80 -24.67 -15.60 -8.96
CA ASP A 80 -24.94 -16.99 -8.53
C ASP A 80 -23.72 -17.71 -7.90
N PHE A 81 -22.49 -17.28 -8.24
CA PHE A 81 -21.27 -17.83 -7.65
C PHE A 81 -21.05 -17.37 -6.20
N LEU A 82 -21.66 -16.26 -5.78
CA LEU A 82 -21.57 -15.74 -4.43
C LEU A 82 -22.61 -16.44 -3.54
N GLU A 83 -22.32 -17.69 -3.16
CA GLU A 83 -23.38 -18.58 -2.63
C GLU A 83 -23.89 -18.17 -1.23
N GLN A 84 -23.14 -17.36 -0.46
CA GLN A 84 -23.59 -16.89 0.86
C GLN A 84 -22.77 -15.67 1.33
N ALA A 85 -23.45 -14.67 1.92
CA ALA A 85 -22.82 -13.64 2.74
C ALA A 85 -22.93 -13.94 4.25
N ILE A 86 -21.94 -13.49 5.01
CA ILE A 86 -21.86 -13.60 6.47
C ILE A 86 -21.81 -12.18 7.05
N ALA A 87 -22.77 -11.86 7.90
CA ALA A 87 -22.86 -10.59 8.59
C ALA A 87 -21.95 -10.59 9.83
N LEU A 88 -20.89 -9.78 9.78
CA LEU A 88 -19.85 -9.70 10.82
C LEU A 88 -20.30 -8.96 12.08
N THR A 89 -21.16 -7.96 11.91
CA THR A 89 -21.64 -7.09 13.00
C THR A 89 -23.12 -7.31 13.23
N GLU A 90 -23.97 -6.40 12.73
CA GLU A 90 -25.42 -6.49 12.86
C GLU A 90 -26.03 -7.41 11.81
N PRO A 91 -27.24 -7.98 12.04
CA PRO A 91 -27.93 -8.80 11.06
C PRO A 91 -28.18 -8.06 9.73
N MET A 92 -27.93 -8.73 8.61
CA MET A 92 -28.26 -8.23 7.28
C MET A 92 -29.25 -9.17 6.57
N PRO A 93 -30.23 -8.65 5.81
CA PRO A 93 -31.12 -9.47 4.99
C PRO A 93 -30.36 -10.40 4.04
N GLY A 94 -30.72 -11.69 4.03
CA GLY A 94 -30.08 -12.70 3.17
C GLY A 94 -28.70 -13.18 3.62
N ALA A 95 -28.09 -12.55 4.64
CA ALA A 95 -26.81 -12.97 5.19
C ALA A 95 -26.99 -13.88 6.42
N MET A 96 -26.07 -14.83 6.59
CA MET A 96 -25.93 -15.63 7.80
C MET A 96 -25.27 -14.79 8.90
N SER A 97 -25.71 -14.88 10.16
CA SER A 97 -25.01 -14.18 11.24
C SER A 97 -23.64 -14.81 11.53
N TYR A 98 -22.68 -14.00 11.98
CA TYR A 98 -21.35 -14.51 12.31
C TYR A 98 -21.38 -15.58 13.42
N GLY A 99 -22.26 -15.44 14.41
CA GLY A 99 -22.44 -16.44 15.47
C GLY A 99 -22.85 -17.81 14.92
N VAL A 100 -23.87 -17.85 14.05
CA VAL A 100 -24.33 -19.09 13.40
C VAL A 100 -23.23 -19.68 12.50
N PHE A 101 -22.46 -18.83 11.81
CA PHE A 101 -21.30 -19.29 11.05
C PHE A 101 -20.27 -20.00 11.95
N LEU A 102 -19.95 -19.45 13.12
CA LEU A 102 -18.99 -20.03 14.07
C LEU A 102 -19.49 -21.34 14.68
N GLU A 103 -20.80 -21.49 14.92
CA GLU A 103 -21.39 -22.76 15.39
C GLU A 103 -21.13 -23.92 14.41
N GLY A 104 -20.99 -23.61 13.12
CA GLY A 104 -20.61 -24.58 12.08
C GLY A 104 -19.26 -25.26 12.32
N ALA A 105 -18.36 -24.68 13.13
CA ALA A 105 -17.09 -25.29 13.48
C ALA A 105 -17.25 -26.63 14.21
N ALA A 106 -18.34 -26.83 14.96
CA ALA A 106 -18.62 -28.09 15.66
C ALA A 106 -18.86 -29.27 14.70
N GLN A 107 -19.16 -28.99 13.42
CA GLN A 107 -19.39 -30.00 12.38
C GLN A 107 -18.12 -30.37 11.62
N ILE A 108 -16.98 -29.72 11.90
CA ILE A 108 -15.73 -29.95 11.18
C ILE A 108 -14.90 -31.00 11.91
N GLU A 109 -14.65 -32.13 11.23
CA GLU A 109 -13.76 -33.15 11.76
C GLU A 109 -12.30 -32.66 11.78
N ARG A 110 -11.62 -32.87 12.92
CA ARG A 110 -10.24 -32.40 13.13
C ARG A 110 -9.24 -32.96 12.13
N ASP A 111 -9.40 -34.21 11.71
CA ASP A 111 -8.48 -34.84 10.76
C ASP A 111 -8.67 -34.30 9.34
N SER A 112 -9.91 -34.01 8.94
CA SER A 112 -10.21 -33.33 7.66
C SER A 112 -9.64 -31.91 7.65
N TYR A 113 -9.77 -31.17 8.75
CA TYR A 113 -9.13 -29.85 8.90
C TYR A 113 -7.61 -29.95 8.80
N ARG A 114 -6.99 -30.90 9.51
CA ARG A 114 -5.54 -31.13 9.45
C ARG A 114 -5.05 -31.44 8.04
N GLN A 115 -5.73 -32.33 7.32
CA GLN A 115 -5.41 -32.66 5.93
C GLN A 115 -5.46 -31.41 5.04
N THR A 116 -6.49 -30.57 5.23
CA THR A 116 -6.67 -29.33 4.47
C THR A 116 -5.50 -28.38 4.68
N ILE A 117 -5.14 -28.08 5.93
CA ILE A 117 -4.05 -27.12 6.21
C ILE A 117 -2.67 -27.66 5.79
N THR A 118 -2.47 -28.98 5.79
CA THR A 118 -1.21 -29.60 5.34
C THR A 118 -1.06 -29.66 3.82
N ALA A 119 -2.15 -29.46 3.07
CA ALA A 119 -2.15 -29.46 1.60
C ALA A 119 -1.86 -28.07 0.99
N VAL A 120 -1.71 -27.06 1.84
CA VAL A 120 -1.34 -25.69 1.43
C VAL A 120 0.16 -25.65 1.11
N ASP A 121 0.49 -25.23 -0.09
CA ASP A 121 1.85 -25.01 -0.56
C ASP A 121 2.24 -23.53 -0.38
N THR A 122 3.52 -23.25 -0.15
CA THR A 122 4.01 -21.88 0.02
C THR A 122 3.78 -21.00 -1.21
N MET A 123 3.73 -21.56 -2.42
CA MET A 123 3.47 -20.80 -3.64
C MET A 123 1.98 -20.73 -3.98
N ASP A 124 1.10 -21.32 -3.17
CA ASP A 124 -0.34 -21.13 -3.37
C ASP A 124 -0.71 -19.65 -3.25
N PRO A 125 -1.69 -19.18 -4.06
CA PRO A 125 -2.24 -17.85 -3.90
C PRO A 125 -2.91 -17.65 -2.53
N ALA A 126 -2.62 -16.52 -1.89
CA ALA A 126 -3.10 -16.20 -0.54
C ALA A 126 -3.91 -14.89 -0.50
N LEU A 127 -3.44 -13.86 -1.20
CA LEU A 127 -3.99 -12.51 -1.12
C LEU A 127 -4.25 -11.96 -2.52
N LEU A 128 -5.47 -11.48 -2.74
CA LEU A 128 -5.87 -10.78 -3.94
C LEU A 128 -6.13 -9.30 -3.62
N VAL A 129 -5.41 -8.41 -4.30
CA VAL A 129 -5.50 -6.95 -4.12
C VAL A 129 -5.78 -6.29 -5.47
N TYR A 130 -6.83 -5.48 -5.56
CA TYR A 130 -7.09 -4.71 -6.78
C TYR A 130 -6.32 -3.40 -6.77
N THR A 131 -5.43 -3.22 -7.73
CA THR A 131 -4.62 -2.01 -7.93
C THR A 131 -5.21 -1.16 -9.05
N SER A 132 -5.02 0.16 -9.01
CA SER A 132 -5.40 1.04 -10.13
C SER A 132 -4.55 0.70 -11.36
N GLY A 133 -5.17 0.14 -12.40
CA GLY A 133 -4.48 -0.16 -13.65
C GLY A 133 -4.27 1.10 -14.50
N SER A 134 -3.15 1.14 -15.25
CA SER A 134 -2.86 2.18 -16.25
C SER A 134 -3.97 2.36 -17.31
N SER A 135 -4.79 1.33 -17.54
CA SER A 135 -5.93 1.35 -18.44
C SER A 135 -7.23 1.90 -17.82
N GLY A 136 -7.17 2.45 -16.60
CA GLY A 136 -8.30 3.06 -15.89
C GLY A 136 -9.25 2.11 -15.16
N ARG A 137 -9.14 0.78 -15.38
CA ARG A 137 -9.85 -0.24 -14.59
C ARG A 137 -8.90 -0.97 -13.63
N PRO A 138 -9.31 -1.22 -12.37
CA PRO A 138 -8.46 -1.93 -11.44
C PRO A 138 -8.09 -3.34 -11.91
N LYS A 139 -6.87 -3.81 -11.61
CA LYS A 139 -6.42 -5.18 -11.92
C LYS A 139 -6.19 -5.95 -10.62
N GLY A 140 -6.66 -7.19 -10.55
CA GLY A 140 -6.46 -8.03 -9.36
C GLY A 140 -5.05 -8.61 -9.33
N ALA A 141 -4.17 -8.07 -8.48
CA ALA A 141 -2.84 -8.61 -8.22
C ALA A 141 -2.91 -9.79 -7.25
N LEU A 142 -2.46 -10.97 -7.68
CA LEU A 142 -2.50 -12.19 -6.91
C LEU A 142 -1.14 -12.49 -6.28
N LEU A 143 -1.09 -12.59 -4.95
CA LEU A 143 0.13 -12.74 -4.16
C LEU A 143 0.14 -14.10 -3.45
N SER A 144 1.32 -14.73 -3.37
CA SER A 144 1.51 -16.04 -2.74
C SER A 144 1.67 -15.96 -1.23
N HIS A 145 1.48 -17.09 -0.55
CA HIS A 145 1.87 -17.25 0.86
C HIS A 145 3.36 -16.91 1.07
N TYR A 146 4.23 -17.40 0.18
CA TYR A 146 5.66 -17.18 0.22
C TYR A 146 5.99 -15.69 0.15
N GLY A 147 5.39 -14.94 -0.77
CA GLY A 147 5.64 -13.50 -0.92
C GLY A 147 5.34 -12.73 0.35
N LEU A 148 4.17 -12.99 0.96
CA LEU A 148 3.77 -12.35 2.22
C LEU A 148 4.71 -12.69 3.37
N CYS A 149 5.06 -13.97 3.56
CA CYS A 149 5.93 -14.40 4.64
C CYS A 149 7.39 -13.93 4.45
N PHE A 150 7.93 -14.03 3.23
CA PHE A 150 9.28 -13.61 2.89
C PHE A 150 9.42 -12.09 3.08
N GLY A 151 8.51 -11.33 2.48
CA GLY A 151 8.52 -9.87 2.57
C GLY A 151 8.36 -9.36 4.01
N ALA A 152 7.42 -9.96 4.77
CA ALA A 152 7.24 -9.64 6.17
C ALA A 152 8.51 -9.91 7.01
N THR A 153 9.18 -11.03 6.74
CA THR A 153 10.42 -11.41 7.44
C THR A 153 11.57 -10.47 7.09
N ALA A 154 11.75 -10.15 5.81
CA ALA A 154 12.76 -9.20 5.35
C ALA A 154 12.55 -7.82 5.99
N GLN A 155 11.33 -7.31 5.97
CA GLN A 155 10.99 -6.03 6.57
C GLN A 155 11.23 -6.02 8.09
N ASN A 156 10.87 -7.09 8.81
CA ASN A 156 11.12 -7.19 10.24
C ASN A 156 12.64 -7.14 10.58
N GLN A 157 13.49 -7.71 9.72
CA GLN A 157 14.95 -7.62 9.88
C GLN A 157 15.48 -6.18 9.75
N HIS A 158 14.82 -5.33 8.96
CA HIS A 158 15.12 -3.90 8.89
C HIS A 158 14.58 -3.15 10.12
N PHE A 159 13.42 -3.54 10.65
CA PHE A 159 12.83 -2.88 11.81
C PHE A 159 13.67 -3.05 13.08
N LYS A 160 14.24 -4.24 13.33
CA LYS A 160 15.09 -4.51 14.50
C LYS A 160 14.44 -4.15 15.84
N VAL A 161 13.12 -4.29 15.94
CA VAL A 161 12.36 -4.09 17.18
C VAL A 161 11.85 -5.45 17.65
N THR A 162 12.13 -5.81 18.90
CA THR A 162 11.67 -7.07 19.48
C THR A 162 10.23 -6.93 19.95
N GLN A 163 9.35 -7.86 19.56
CA GLN A 163 7.92 -7.85 19.91
C GLN A 163 7.25 -6.49 19.66
N PRO A 164 7.29 -5.98 18.42
CA PRO A 164 6.82 -4.64 18.11
C PRO A 164 5.31 -4.50 18.33
N SER A 165 4.89 -3.38 18.93
CA SER A 165 3.52 -2.89 18.90
C SER A 165 3.36 -1.79 17.83
N ILE A 166 2.28 -1.85 17.04
CA ILE A 166 1.93 -0.86 16.02
C ILE A 166 0.42 -0.60 16.00
N ILE A 167 0.02 0.58 15.53
CA ILE A 167 -1.36 0.91 15.21
C ILE A 167 -1.62 0.66 13.72
N CYS A 168 -2.66 -0.11 13.38
CA CYS A 168 -3.05 -0.33 11.99
C CYS A 168 -4.41 0.35 11.70
N SER A 169 -4.37 1.38 10.86
CA SER A 169 -5.56 2.11 10.39
C SER A 169 -5.67 2.15 8.86
N PHE A 170 -4.86 1.34 8.17
CA PHE A 170 -4.89 1.25 6.71
C PHE A 170 -6.10 0.45 6.21
N PRO A 171 -6.65 0.80 5.04
CA PRO A 171 -7.72 0.03 4.40
C PRO A 171 -7.29 -1.43 4.14
N ILE A 172 -8.16 -2.38 4.47
CA ILE A 172 -7.87 -3.82 4.37
C ILE A 172 -7.70 -4.32 2.92
N ASN A 173 -8.15 -3.53 1.95
CA ASN A 173 -8.01 -3.81 0.52
C ASN A 173 -6.65 -3.39 -0.04
N HIS A 174 -5.68 -3.03 0.81
CA HIS A 174 -4.36 -2.55 0.42
C HIS A 174 -3.25 -3.33 1.13
N VAL A 175 -2.13 -3.57 0.45
CA VAL A 175 -0.97 -4.31 0.99
C VAL A 175 -0.37 -3.64 2.23
N ALA A 176 -0.43 -2.30 2.32
CA ALA A 176 0.01 -1.57 3.52
C ALA A 176 -0.67 -2.05 4.81
N CYS A 177 -1.94 -2.48 4.75
CA CYS A 177 -2.66 -3.04 5.89
C CYS A 177 -2.24 -4.49 6.13
N VAL A 178 -2.40 -5.34 5.12
CA VAL A 178 -2.27 -6.80 5.27
C VAL A 178 -0.81 -7.23 5.32
N ALA A 179 -0.01 -6.87 4.31
CA ALA A 179 1.37 -7.29 4.15
C ALA A 179 2.33 -6.44 5.00
N ASP A 180 2.43 -5.13 4.73
CA ASP A 180 3.50 -4.28 5.29
C ASP A 180 3.29 -3.93 6.77
N THR A 181 2.08 -4.13 7.29
CA THR A 181 1.77 -3.94 8.71
C THR A 181 1.48 -5.28 9.38
N CYS A 182 0.36 -5.93 9.06
CA CYS A 182 -0.11 -7.04 9.89
C CYS A 182 0.76 -8.31 9.77
N CYS A 183 1.18 -8.70 8.57
CA CYS A 183 2.06 -9.85 8.38
C CYS A 183 3.43 -9.60 9.03
N VAL A 184 4.00 -8.39 8.92
CA VAL A 184 5.28 -8.02 9.56
C VAL A 184 5.21 -8.18 11.08
N ILE A 185 4.14 -7.69 11.70
CA ILE A 185 3.97 -7.80 13.16
C ILE A 185 3.72 -9.24 13.59
N LEU A 186 2.98 -10.02 12.78
CA LEU A 186 2.76 -11.44 13.04
C LEU A 186 4.08 -12.22 13.09
N VAL A 187 4.93 -12.07 12.07
CA VAL A 187 6.23 -12.77 12.05
C VAL A 187 7.19 -12.27 13.13
N ALA A 188 7.04 -11.01 13.56
CA ALA A 188 7.80 -10.43 14.66
C ALA A 188 7.31 -10.87 16.06
N GLY A 189 6.17 -11.58 16.15
CA GLY A 189 5.54 -11.95 17.42
C GLY A 189 5.05 -10.74 18.22
N GLY A 190 4.63 -9.68 17.52
CA GLY A 190 4.23 -8.41 18.10
C GLY A 190 2.72 -8.24 18.28
N THR A 191 2.30 -6.99 18.54
CA THR A 191 0.90 -6.62 18.82
C THR A 191 0.38 -5.59 17.82
N ILE A 192 -0.83 -5.81 17.29
CA ILE A 192 -1.49 -4.89 16.37
C ILE A 192 -2.68 -4.25 17.09
N TYR A 193 -2.69 -2.92 17.15
CA TYR A 193 -3.81 -2.12 17.63
C TYR A 193 -4.61 -1.63 16.42
N PHE A 194 -5.72 -2.28 16.15
CA PHE A 194 -6.60 -1.89 15.05
C PHE A 194 -7.38 -0.63 15.37
N GLN A 195 -7.42 0.30 14.41
CA GLN A 195 -8.30 1.46 14.44
C GLN A 195 -9.04 1.52 13.10
N GLU A 196 -10.37 1.43 13.16
CA GLU A 196 -11.24 1.26 11.97
C GLU A 196 -11.09 2.38 10.92
N ARG A 197 -10.58 3.54 11.34
CA ARG A 197 -10.09 4.62 10.49
C ARG A 197 -8.90 5.31 11.15
N PHE A 198 -8.16 6.08 10.37
CA PHE A 198 -7.17 6.98 10.95
C PHE A 198 -7.88 8.09 11.74
N ASP A 199 -7.46 8.27 12.99
CA ASP A 199 -7.90 9.35 13.87
C ASP A 199 -6.69 9.82 14.70
N PRO A 200 -6.14 11.03 14.46
CA PRO A 200 -4.94 11.48 15.15
C PRO A 200 -5.16 11.58 16.67
N THR A 201 -6.36 11.92 17.15
CA THR A 201 -6.65 11.95 18.59
C THR A 201 -6.56 10.54 19.18
N LEU A 202 -7.15 9.56 18.51
CA LEU A 202 -7.12 8.17 18.99
C LEU A 202 -5.70 7.59 18.91
N VAL A 203 -4.97 7.85 17.82
CA VAL A 203 -3.56 7.45 17.66
C VAL A 203 -2.72 7.95 18.83
N LEU A 204 -2.78 9.25 19.16
CA LEU A 204 -1.99 9.83 20.26
C LEU A 204 -2.34 9.19 21.61
N LYS A 205 -3.63 9.00 21.88
CA LYS A 205 -4.09 8.31 23.10
C LYS A 205 -3.57 6.88 23.18
N THR A 206 -3.64 6.12 22.08
CA THR A 206 -3.14 4.74 22.01
C THR A 206 -1.63 4.70 22.17
N VAL A 207 -0.88 5.61 21.54
CA VAL A 207 0.59 5.69 21.69
C VAL A 207 0.98 5.82 23.16
N ALA A 208 0.36 6.75 23.89
CA ALA A 208 0.66 6.97 25.31
C ALA A 208 0.20 5.81 26.20
N ALA A 209 -1.02 5.29 25.98
CA ALA A 209 -1.60 4.24 26.83
C ALA A 209 -0.93 2.88 26.64
N GLU A 210 -0.66 2.50 25.39
CA GLU A 210 -0.23 1.16 24.99
C GLU A 210 1.27 1.07 24.71
N ARG A 211 2.00 2.17 24.87
CA ARG A 211 3.45 2.26 24.68
C ARG A 211 3.87 1.73 23.30
N ILE A 212 3.28 2.30 22.26
CA ILE A 212 3.47 1.88 20.87
C ILE A 212 4.94 2.01 20.45
N SER A 213 5.52 0.94 19.92
CA SER A 213 6.95 0.86 19.58
C SER A 213 7.28 1.24 18.14
N LEU A 214 6.34 1.00 17.21
CA LEU A 214 6.44 1.37 15.80
C LEU A 214 5.33 2.35 15.50
N LEU A 215 5.67 3.49 14.92
CA LEU A 215 4.71 4.51 14.51
C LEU A 215 4.97 4.91 13.07
N GLY A 216 3.93 5.16 12.30
CA GLY A 216 4.14 5.47 10.90
C GLY A 216 2.85 5.65 10.12
N GLY A 217 3.00 5.94 8.84
CA GLY A 217 1.87 6.23 7.96
C GLY A 217 2.32 6.73 6.61
N VAL A 218 1.33 7.15 5.81
CA VAL A 218 1.60 8.00 4.64
C VAL A 218 1.84 9.45 5.10
N PRO A 219 2.52 10.29 4.30
CA PRO A 219 2.86 11.67 4.70
C PRO A 219 1.70 12.50 5.23
N THR A 220 0.51 12.39 4.63
CA THR A 220 -0.70 13.12 5.07
C THR A 220 -1.12 12.76 6.50
N MET A 221 -1.10 11.47 6.86
CA MET A 221 -1.40 11.03 8.23
C MET A 221 -0.37 11.59 9.23
N ILE A 222 0.90 11.61 8.83
CA ILE A 222 2.01 12.06 9.68
C ILE A 222 1.91 13.57 9.93
N LEU A 223 1.60 14.35 8.89
CA LEU A 223 1.36 15.79 9.02
C LEU A 223 0.18 16.07 9.97
N MET A 224 -0.96 15.40 9.77
CA MET A 224 -2.13 15.53 10.65
C MET A 224 -1.80 15.19 12.11
N LEU A 225 -0.96 14.17 12.34
CA LEU A 225 -0.53 13.79 13.68
C LEU A 225 0.36 14.86 14.30
N LEU A 226 1.35 15.34 13.55
CA LEU A 226 2.29 16.36 14.01
C LEU A 226 1.61 17.70 14.31
N ASP A 227 0.60 18.08 13.54
CA ASP A 227 -0.11 19.35 13.73
C ASP A 227 -1.24 19.26 14.76
N HIS A 228 -1.51 18.08 15.29
CA HIS A 228 -2.52 17.88 16.33
C HIS A 228 -2.14 18.58 17.64
N PRO A 229 -3.07 19.29 18.32
CA PRO A 229 -2.79 20.04 19.55
C PRO A 229 -2.17 19.19 20.67
N ASP A 230 -2.63 17.93 20.80
CA ASP A 230 -2.21 16.98 21.84
C ASP A 230 -0.85 16.30 21.55
N PHE A 231 -0.26 16.54 20.37
CA PHE A 231 0.99 15.88 19.97
C PHE A 231 2.12 16.21 20.95
N LYS A 232 2.25 17.48 21.34
CA LYS A 232 3.37 17.93 22.21
C LYS A 232 3.28 17.37 23.64
N GLN A 233 2.11 16.93 24.06
CA GLN A 233 1.83 16.40 25.40
C GLN A 233 1.87 14.86 25.43
N THR A 234 1.91 14.22 24.27
CA THR A 234 1.94 12.76 24.14
C THR A 234 3.36 12.23 24.41
N ASP A 235 3.47 11.19 25.24
CA ASP A 235 4.75 10.51 25.50
C ASP A 235 5.07 9.53 24.36
N PHE A 236 6.11 9.87 23.59
CA PHE A 236 6.63 9.04 22.50
C PHE A 236 7.87 8.22 22.89
N SER A 237 8.25 8.18 24.18
CA SER A 237 9.47 7.50 24.65
C SER A 237 9.53 6.00 24.33
N SER A 238 8.39 5.39 24.05
CA SER A 238 8.28 3.98 23.64
C SER A 238 8.50 3.75 22.15
N VAL A 239 8.36 4.78 21.30
CA VAL A 239 8.50 4.67 19.85
C VAL A 239 9.97 4.50 19.48
N ALA A 240 10.35 3.28 19.13
CA ALA A 240 11.70 2.91 18.74
C ALA A 240 12.01 3.19 17.27
N LEU A 241 10.98 3.24 16.42
CA LEU A 241 11.14 3.46 14.98
C LEU A 241 9.91 4.17 14.41
N PHE A 242 10.17 5.24 13.65
CA PHE A 242 9.15 5.97 12.89
C PHE A 242 9.28 5.70 11.38
N ILE A 243 8.20 5.30 10.72
CA ILE A 243 8.23 4.75 9.35
C ILE A 243 7.27 5.51 8.43
N TRP A 244 7.67 5.77 7.20
CA TRP A 244 6.75 6.20 6.15
C TRP A 244 7.08 5.56 4.81
N GLY A 245 6.09 5.54 3.93
CA GLY A 245 6.22 5.06 2.56
C GLY A 245 5.03 5.51 1.72
N GLY A 246 5.05 5.12 0.44
CA GLY A 246 3.98 5.42 -0.52
C GLY A 246 4.01 6.82 -1.12
N ALA A 247 4.71 7.78 -0.51
CA ALA A 247 4.99 9.10 -1.08
C ALA A 247 6.20 9.75 -0.41
N ALA A 248 6.81 10.70 -1.11
CA ALA A 248 7.92 11.50 -0.58
C ALA A 248 7.47 12.33 0.64
N MET A 249 8.37 12.51 1.61
CA MET A 249 8.12 13.29 2.82
C MET A 249 8.72 14.69 2.68
N PRO A 250 7.97 15.77 3.00
CA PRO A 250 8.53 17.12 2.99
C PRO A 250 9.69 17.27 3.98
N GLU A 251 10.75 17.96 3.57
CA GLU A 251 11.95 18.19 4.39
C GLU A 251 11.66 18.79 5.79
N PRO A 252 10.77 19.79 5.95
CA PRO A 252 10.44 20.33 7.27
C PRO A 252 9.87 19.26 8.22
N THR A 253 9.11 18.32 7.67
CA THR A 253 8.53 17.20 8.41
C THR A 253 9.62 16.22 8.82
N ILE A 254 10.53 15.84 7.92
CA ILE A 254 11.67 14.97 8.25
C ILE A 254 12.52 15.58 9.36
N LYS A 255 12.86 16.88 9.26
CA LYS A 255 13.62 17.60 10.30
C LYS A 255 12.91 17.58 11.66
N ARG A 256 11.59 17.67 11.67
CA ARG A 256 10.79 17.59 12.90
C ARG A 256 10.85 16.18 13.48
N LEU A 257 10.68 15.15 12.66
CA LEU A 257 10.76 13.75 13.08
C LEU A 257 12.15 13.37 13.61
N GLN A 258 13.24 13.84 12.97
CA GLN A 258 14.63 13.57 13.39
C GLN A 258 14.93 14.06 14.81
N LYS A 259 14.23 15.10 15.27
CA LYS A 259 14.38 15.63 16.64
C LYS A 259 13.58 14.85 17.68
N LEU A 260 12.58 14.08 17.24
CA LEU A 260 11.59 13.44 18.11
C LEU A 260 11.82 11.94 18.26
N PHE A 261 12.27 11.28 17.20
CA PHE A 261 12.37 9.82 17.15
C PHE A 261 13.82 9.38 16.94
N PRO A 262 14.23 8.29 17.60
CA PRO A 262 15.63 7.84 17.55
C PRO A 262 16.00 7.24 16.18
N ARG A 263 15.02 6.70 15.46
CA ARG A 263 15.21 6.08 14.14
C ARG A 263 14.05 6.43 13.23
N LEU A 264 14.41 6.76 11.99
CA LEU A 264 13.51 7.09 10.91
C LEU A 264 13.75 6.12 9.75
N MET A 265 12.70 5.72 9.05
CA MET A 265 12.83 4.84 7.90
C MET A 265 11.82 5.23 6.82
N ASN A 266 12.34 5.67 5.68
CA ASN A 266 11.59 5.67 4.43
C ASN A 266 11.63 4.26 3.83
N VAL A 267 10.49 3.78 3.37
CA VAL A 267 10.36 2.48 2.68
C VAL A 267 9.66 2.66 1.34
N TYR A 268 10.00 1.81 0.40
CA TYR A 268 9.33 1.75 -0.90
C TYR A 268 9.06 0.30 -1.28
N GLY A 269 7.92 0.09 -1.92
CA GLY A 269 7.44 -1.16 -2.49
C GLY A 269 6.14 -0.88 -3.24
N MET A 270 5.64 -1.90 -3.92
CA MET A 270 4.36 -1.86 -4.62
C MET A 270 3.57 -3.14 -4.31
N THR A 271 2.31 -3.19 -4.74
CA THR A 271 1.48 -4.39 -4.50
C THR A 271 2.11 -5.62 -5.13
N GLU A 272 2.65 -5.47 -6.33
CA GLU A 272 3.28 -6.51 -7.13
C GLU A 272 4.61 -7.02 -6.55
N THR A 273 5.22 -6.28 -5.61
CA THR A 273 6.40 -6.75 -4.89
C THR A 273 6.07 -7.45 -3.58
N ALA A 274 4.79 -7.58 -3.22
CA ALA A 274 4.25 -8.20 -2.00
C ALA A 274 4.76 -7.64 -0.65
N ALA A 275 5.74 -6.75 -0.67
CA ALA A 275 6.35 -6.06 0.46
C ALA A 275 7.15 -4.84 0.01
N ASN A 276 7.62 -4.07 0.98
CA ASN A 276 8.69 -3.10 0.78
C ASN A 276 9.98 -3.79 0.28
N THR A 277 10.62 -3.19 -0.72
CA THR A 277 11.83 -3.71 -1.39
C THR A 277 13.06 -2.85 -1.12
N THR A 278 12.89 -1.58 -0.77
CA THR A 278 13.98 -0.69 -0.40
C THR A 278 13.71 -0.03 0.95
N TYR A 279 14.80 0.26 1.67
CA TYR A 279 14.77 0.77 3.03
C TYR A 279 15.87 1.81 3.23
N SER A 280 15.52 2.95 3.84
CA SER A 280 16.55 3.85 4.35
C SER A 280 17.32 3.21 5.50
N ARG A 281 18.60 3.56 5.61
CA ARG A 281 19.45 3.11 6.72
C ARG A 281 19.10 3.85 8.02
N ASP A 282 19.47 3.25 9.15
CA ASP A 282 19.26 3.83 10.47
C ASP A 282 20.02 5.17 10.66
N ASP A 283 21.15 5.34 9.95
CA ASP A 283 22.01 6.52 9.94
C ASP A 283 21.79 7.43 8.73
N ALA A 284 20.66 7.26 8.01
CA ALA A 284 20.38 8.03 6.81
C ALA A 284 20.37 9.55 7.10
N SER A 285 21.09 10.30 6.26
CA SER A 285 21.12 11.75 6.33
C SER A 285 19.73 12.34 6.00
N LEU A 286 19.53 13.62 6.35
CA LEU A 286 18.32 14.33 5.94
C LEU A 286 18.12 14.28 4.41
N GLU A 287 19.20 14.47 3.66
CA GLU A 287 19.19 14.42 2.19
C GLU A 287 18.75 13.04 1.70
N GLN A 288 19.30 11.96 2.27
CA GLN A 288 18.92 10.59 1.88
C GLN A 288 17.43 10.32 2.18
N LEU A 289 16.94 10.70 3.35
CA LEU A 289 15.53 10.52 3.72
C LEU A 289 14.57 11.34 2.85
N ARG A 290 15.03 12.48 2.31
CA ARG A 290 14.24 13.38 1.46
C ARG A 290 14.25 12.93 -0.01
N ASP A 291 15.43 12.58 -0.53
CA ASP A 291 15.67 12.45 -1.97
C ASP A 291 15.70 11.01 -2.46
N THR A 292 15.69 10.03 -1.56
CA THR A 292 15.86 8.62 -1.92
C THR A 292 14.76 7.76 -1.35
N ILE A 293 14.55 6.62 -1.98
CA ILE A 293 13.75 5.51 -1.44
C ILE A 293 14.61 4.54 -0.60
N GLY A 294 15.83 4.94 -0.23
CA GLY A 294 16.79 4.12 0.49
C GLY A 294 17.54 3.12 -0.39
N HIS A 295 18.01 2.05 0.23
CA HIS A 295 18.81 1.00 -0.40
C HIS A 295 17.97 -0.23 -0.72
N PRO A 296 18.23 -0.93 -1.84
CA PRO A 296 17.67 -2.26 -2.06
C PRO A 296 17.92 -3.19 -0.88
N SER A 297 16.90 -3.95 -0.49
CA SER A 297 17.07 -5.00 0.50
C SER A 297 18.09 -6.03 0.00
N PRO A 298 19.02 -6.51 0.84
CA PRO A 298 20.00 -7.52 0.42
C PRO A 298 19.37 -8.86 0.02
N TYR A 299 18.10 -9.08 0.36
CA TYR A 299 17.33 -10.28 0.02
C TYR A 299 16.56 -10.15 -1.29
N MET A 300 16.47 -8.93 -1.85
CA MET A 300 15.62 -8.61 -3.00
C MET A 300 16.46 -8.02 -4.12
N PRO A 301 16.91 -8.86 -5.09
CA PRO A 301 17.64 -8.40 -6.26
C PRO A 301 16.95 -7.22 -6.95
N CYS A 302 17.70 -6.15 -7.15
CA CYS A 302 17.26 -4.93 -7.82
C CYS A 302 18.27 -4.58 -8.92
N ARG A 303 17.77 -4.20 -10.10
CA ARG A 303 18.57 -3.58 -11.16
C ARG A 303 17.85 -2.33 -11.67
N ILE A 304 18.62 -1.41 -12.24
CA ILE A 304 18.09 -0.25 -12.97
C ILE A 304 18.47 -0.45 -14.43
N VAL A 305 17.52 -0.36 -15.35
CA VAL A 305 17.78 -0.56 -16.79
C VAL A 305 17.27 0.60 -17.63
N ASN A 306 18.05 0.99 -18.63
CA ASN A 306 17.64 2.04 -19.56
C ASN A 306 16.65 1.51 -20.61
N THR A 307 16.19 2.41 -21.49
CA THR A 307 15.22 2.09 -22.55
C THR A 307 15.74 1.10 -23.60
N GLU A 308 17.05 0.87 -23.69
CA GLU A 308 17.66 -0.15 -24.54
C GLU A 308 17.76 -1.52 -23.86
N GLY A 309 17.35 -1.63 -22.59
CA GLY A 309 17.45 -2.86 -21.80
C GLY A 309 18.85 -3.13 -21.23
N LYS A 310 19.75 -2.14 -21.24
CA LYS A 310 21.07 -2.25 -20.60
C LYS A 310 20.97 -1.84 -19.13
N ILE A 311 21.72 -2.53 -18.28
CA ILE A 311 21.87 -2.15 -16.87
C ILE A 311 22.58 -0.80 -16.80
N CYS A 312 21.98 0.13 -16.07
CA CYS A 312 22.49 1.48 -15.83
C CYS A 312 23.66 1.45 -14.85
N GLU A 313 24.69 2.26 -15.14
CA GLU A 313 25.74 2.59 -14.18
C GLU A 313 25.24 3.60 -13.13
N ILE A 314 26.08 3.90 -12.13
CA ILE A 314 25.78 4.91 -11.11
C ILE A 314 25.47 6.26 -11.78
N GLY A 315 24.36 6.89 -11.37
CA GLY A 315 23.88 8.16 -11.90
C GLY A 315 23.09 8.07 -13.20
N GLU A 316 23.07 6.93 -13.89
CA GLU A 316 22.29 6.75 -15.11
C GLU A 316 20.82 6.44 -14.80
N GLN A 317 19.92 7.14 -15.49
CA GLN A 317 18.48 6.98 -15.30
C GLN A 317 17.96 5.73 -16.00
N GLY A 318 17.11 4.98 -15.32
CA GLY A 318 16.43 3.82 -15.88
C GLY A 318 15.28 3.36 -15.03
N GLU A 319 14.58 2.34 -15.51
CA GLU A 319 13.49 1.69 -14.77
C GLU A 319 14.05 0.77 -13.69
N LEU A 320 13.51 0.88 -12.48
CA LEU A 320 13.76 -0.06 -11.40
C LEU A 320 13.09 -1.40 -11.71
N GLN A 321 13.82 -2.49 -11.57
CA GLN A 321 13.31 -3.85 -11.75
C GLN A 321 13.71 -4.74 -10.59
N PHE A 322 12.81 -5.61 -10.16
CA PHE A 322 13.03 -6.55 -9.06
C PHE A 322 12.89 -8.01 -9.53
N LYS A 323 13.56 -8.93 -8.85
CA LYS A 323 13.49 -10.35 -9.18
C LYS A 323 13.47 -11.24 -7.94
N GLY A 324 12.54 -12.18 -7.89
CA GLY A 324 12.46 -13.21 -6.86
C GLY A 324 11.08 -13.86 -6.80
N ASP A 325 11.00 -15.01 -6.14
CA ASP A 325 9.75 -15.80 -6.05
C ASP A 325 8.69 -15.16 -5.13
N TYR A 326 9.05 -14.08 -4.44
CA TYR A 326 8.15 -13.32 -3.57
C TYR A 326 7.23 -12.36 -4.35
N LEU A 327 7.52 -12.13 -5.64
CA LEU A 327 6.80 -11.19 -6.49
C LEU A 327 5.41 -11.72 -6.88
N LEU A 328 4.63 -10.85 -7.53
CA LEU A 328 3.31 -11.13 -8.11
C LEU A 328 3.24 -12.49 -8.81
N LEU A 329 2.26 -13.32 -8.45
CA LEU A 329 2.00 -14.56 -9.20
C LEU A 329 1.43 -14.24 -10.58
N GLU A 330 0.34 -13.47 -10.59
CA GLU A 330 -0.32 -13.02 -11.81
C GLU A 330 -1.26 -11.85 -11.53
N TYR A 331 -1.64 -11.14 -12.59
CA TYR A 331 -2.87 -10.37 -12.61
C TYR A 331 -4.04 -11.29 -12.98
N LEU A 332 -4.99 -11.43 -12.07
CA LEU A 332 -6.17 -12.29 -12.20
C LEU A 332 -6.91 -12.00 -13.51
N ASN A 333 -7.17 -13.04 -14.30
CA ASN A 333 -7.85 -12.94 -15.59
C ASN A 333 -7.20 -11.96 -16.59
N ARG A 334 -5.89 -11.68 -16.48
CA ARG A 334 -5.15 -10.76 -17.37
C ARG A 334 -3.79 -11.37 -17.80
N PRO A 335 -3.77 -12.50 -18.53
CA PRO A 335 -2.54 -13.20 -18.90
C PRO A 335 -1.54 -12.33 -19.68
N GLU A 336 -2.04 -11.39 -20.50
CA GLU A 336 -1.18 -10.44 -21.21
C GLU A 336 -0.49 -9.47 -20.25
N ALA A 337 -1.22 -8.87 -19.31
CA ALA A 337 -0.62 -8.01 -18.29
C ALA A 337 0.34 -8.78 -17.39
N THR A 338 0.03 -10.03 -17.05
CA THR A 338 0.91 -10.92 -16.28
C THR A 338 2.20 -11.21 -17.03
N ARG A 339 2.15 -11.42 -18.35
CA ARG A 339 3.35 -11.62 -19.15
C ARG A 339 4.15 -10.33 -19.27
N ASP A 340 3.48 -9.21 -19.56
CA ASP A 340 4.11 -7.95 -19.91
C ASP A 340 4.71 -7.22 -18.70
N VAL A 341 4.30 -7.57 -17.47
CA VAL A 341 4.93 -7.05 -16.24
C VAL A 341 6.29 -7.69 -15.98
N TYR A 342 6.61 -8.81 -16.63
CA TYR A 342 7.92 -9.47 -16.51
C TYR A 342 8.72 -9.38 -17.80
N THR A 343 9.99 -9.02 -17.66
CA THR A 343 11.00 -9.23 -18.70
C THR A 343 11.16 -10.72 -19.03
N HIS A 344 11.67 -11.01 -20.22
CA HIS A 344 11.94 -12.39 -20.64
C HIS A 344 12.88 -13.16 -19.70
N ASP A 345 13.76 -12.46 -18.98
CA ASP A 345 14.70 -13.02 -18.01
C ASP A 345 14.18 -12.99 -16.57
N GLY A 346 12.88 -12.71 -16.37
CA GLY A 346 12.17 -12.90 -15.10
C GLY A 346 12.30 -11.76 -14.09
N TRP A 347 12.62 -10.56 -14.54
CA TRP A 347 12.56 -9.34 -13.71
C TRP A 347 11.23 -8.62 -13.89
N LEU A 348 10.63 -8.19 -12.80
CA LEU A 348 9.40 -7.40 -12.75
C LEU A 348 9.69 -5.95 -13.08
N HIS A 349 8.95 -5.41 -14.06
CA HIS A 349 8.86 -4.01 -14.42
C HIS A 349 8.05 -3.25 -13.37
N THR A 350 8.67 -2.28 -12.69
CA THR A 350 7.95 -1.47 -11.70
C THR A 350 7.18 -0.32 -12.34
N GLY A 351 7.59 0.13 -13.53
CA GLY A 351 7.10 1.39 -14.10
C GLY A 351 7.73 2.65 -13.47
N ASP A 352 8.56 2.49 -12.44
CA ASP A 352 9.19 3.59 -11.70
C ASP A 352 10.61 3.83 -12.22
N VAL A 353 10.94 5.09 -12.48
CA VAL A 353 12.24 5.53 -13.02
C VAL A 353 13.07 6.16 -11.91
N GLY A 354 14.34 5.81 -11.87
CA GLY A 354 15.29 6.34 -10.91
C GLY A 354 16.74 6.08 -11.33
N TYR A 355 17.67 6.36 -10.43
CA TYR A 355 19.09 6.07 -10.61
C TYR A 355 19.75 5.68 -9.29
N LEU A 356 20.80 4.86 -9.39
CA LEU A 356 21.62 4.47 -8.26
C LEU A 356 22.62 5.59 -7.94
N ARG A 357 22.71 5.99 -6.68
CA ARG A 357 23.70 6.96 -6.19
C ARG A 357 25.03 6.27 -5.84
N ASP A 358 26.10 7.05 -5.70
CA ASP A 358 27.43 6.54 -5.28
C ASP A 358 27.41 5.83 -3.92
N ASP A 359 26.48 6.20 -3.03
CA ASP A 359 26.29 5.59 -1.72
C ASP A 359 25.38 4.33 -1.75
N GLY A 360 24.94 3.93 -2.94
CA GLY A 360 24.06 2.79 -3.20
C GLY A 360 22.57 3.02 -2.90
N ALA A 361 22.16 4.22 -2.49
CA ALA A 361 20.75 4.56 -2.36
C ALA A 361 20.14 4.84 -3.74
N ILE A 362 18.82 4.70 -3.87
CA ILE A 362 18.11 4.95 -5.13
C ILE A 362 17.34 6.26 -5.03
N THR A 363 17.63 7.19 -5.94
CA THR A 363 16.79 8.37 -6.16
C THR A 363 15.66 7.99 -7.11
N LEU A 364 14.42 8.25 -6.70
CA LEU A 364 13.24 8.07 -7.54
C LEU A 364 12.93 9.38 -8.28
N ILE A 365 12.80 9.31 -9.61
CA ILE A 365 12.49 10.46 -10.47
C ILE A 365 10.99 10.58 -10.66
N GLY A 366 10.31 9.47 -10.96
CA GLY A 366 8.87 9.46 -11.21
C GLY A 366 8.41 8.18 -11.88
N ARG A 367 7.18 8.19 -12.40
CA ARG A 367 6.60 7.06 -13.12
C ARG A 367 6.65 7.27 -14.62
N MET A 368 6.94 6.19 -15.36
CA MET A 368 6.85 6.19 -16.82
C MET A 368 5.43 6.49 -17.31
N SER A 369 4.40 6.09 -16.57
CA SER A 369 2.99 6.34 -16.92
C SER A 369 2.59 7.80 -16.83
N ASP A 370 3.26 8.57 -15.97
CA ASP A 370 2.89 9.95 -15.65
C ASP A 370 3.75 10.94 -16.46
N MET A 371 4.87 10.46 -17.01
CA MET A 371 5.74 11.24 -17.88
C MET A 371 4.98 11.69 -19.13
N PHE A 372 5.07 12.98 -19.42
CA PHE A 372 4.57 13.59 -20.66
C PHE A 372 5.73 14.11 -21.50
N LYS A 373 5.52 14.27 -22.81
CA LYS A 373 6.55 14.76 -23.72
C LYS A 373 6.32 16.21 -24.08
N SER A 374 7.26 17.07 -23.69
CA SER A 374 7.23 18.49 -24.02
C SER A 374 8.42 18.86 -24.89
N GLY A 375 8.18 19.24 -26.15
CA GLY A 375 9.23 19.69 -27.05
C GLY A 375 10.33 18.65 -27.35
N GLY A 376 10.01 17.36 -27.24
CA GLY A 376 10.96 16.27 -27.42
C GLY A 376 11.67 15.81 -26.14
N TYR A 377 11.43 16.47 -25.00
CA TYR A 377 11.95 16.07 -23.70
C TYR A 377 10.94 15.22 -22.94
N ASN A 378 11.43 14.22 -22.21
CA ASN A 378 10.65 13.48 -21.23
C ASN A 378 10.58 14.32 -19.97
N VAL A 379 9.36 14.71 -19.58
CA VAL A 379 9.13 15.51 -18.37
C VAL A 379 8.42 14.66 -17.35
N TYR A 380 9.03 14.48 -16.18
CA TYR A 380 8.40 13.78 -15.07
C TYR A 380 7.67 14.80 -14.19
N PRO A 381 6.33 14.69 -14.04
CA PRO A 381 5.56 15.65 -13.24
C PRO A 381 6.12 15.88 -11.84
N ARG A 382 6.60 14.81 -11.19
CA ARG A 382 7.10 14.88 -9.83
C ARG A 382 8.30 15.80 -9.64
N GLU A 383 9.17 15.95 -10.65
CA GLU A 383 10.30 16.89 -10.60
C GLU A 383 9.79 18.34 -10.50
N ILE A 384 8.76 18.68 -11.26
CA ILE A 384 8.12 20.00 -11.24
C ILE A 384 7.36 20.21 -9.93
N GLU A 385 6.65 19.19 -9.45
CA GLU A 385 5.95 19.24 -8.16
C GLU A 385 6.90 19.50 -7.00
N LEU A 386 8.02 18.76 -6.91
CA LEU A 386 9.02 18.94 -5.87
C LEU A 386 9.62 20.35 -5.89
N LEU A 387 9.89 20.89 -7.07
CA LEU A 387 10.31 22.27 -7.21
C LEU A 387 9.24 23.24 -6.69
N LEU A 388 8.00 23.10 -7.15
CA LEU A 388 6.89 23.95 -6.71
C LEU A 388 6.66 23.89 -5.20
N GLU A 389 6.71 22.70 -4.60
CA GLU A 389 6.60 22.44 -3.16
C GLU A 389 7.73 23.10 -2.36
N SER A 390 8.87 23.40 -2.98
CA SER A 390 9.97 24.16 -2.34
C SER A 390 9.68 25.66 -2.23
N HIS A 391 8.69 26.19 -2.97
CA HIS A 391 8.32 27.59 -2.90
C HIS A 391 7.68 27.92 -1.53
N PRO A 392 8.04 29.04 -0.86
CA PRO A 392 7.57 29.35 0.49
C PRO A 392 6.05 29.35 0.66
N SER A 393 5.31 29.80 -0.35
CA SER A 393 3.83 29.88 -0.33
C SER A 393 3.09 28.58 -0.68
N VAL A 394 3.77 27.58 -1.25
CA VAL A 394 3.12 26.35 -1.75
C VAL A 394 3.15 25.28 -0.67
N ASP A 395 2.01 24.63 -0.47
CA ASP A 395 1.84 23.50 0.45
C ASP A 395 1.93 22.17 -0.29
N MET A 396 1.21 22.05 -1.42
CA MET A 396 1.21 20.86 -2.28
C MET A 396 1.05 21.28 -3.74
N ALA A 397 1.68 20.54 -4.64
CA ALA A 397 1.51 20.69 -6.08
C ALA A 397 1.19 19.34 -6.72
N ALA A 398 0.33 19.36 -7.73
CA ALA A 398 0.09 18.21 -8.61
C ALA A 398 0.23 18.67 -10.07
N VAL A 399 1.06 17.99 -10.85
CA VAL A 399 1.33 18.35 -12.24
C VAL A 399 0.81 17.26 -13.15
N VAL A 400 0.15 17.65 -14.23
CA VAL A 400 -0.32 16.74 -15.28
C VAL A 400 0.07 17.27 -16.65
N GLY A 401 0.37 16.37 -17.58
CA GLY A 401 0.52 16.72 -18.99
C GLY A 401 -0.83 17.15 -19.57
N VAL A 402 -0.85 18.26 -20.30
CA VAL A 402 -2.00 18.70 -21.09
C VAL A 402 -1.58 18.94 -22.55
N PRO A 403 -2.45 18.69 -23.53
CA PRO A 403 -2.12 18.88 -24.93
C PRO A 403 -1.71 20.33 -25.25
N ASP A 404 -0.63 20.49 -26.02
CA ASP A 404 -0.13 21.77 -26.49
C ASP A 404 0.15 21.74 -28.01
N PRO A 405 -0.32 22.73 -28.80
CA PRO A 405 -0.12 22.75 -30.24
C PRO A 405 1.33 22.81 -30.72
N LEU A 406 2.25 23.35 -29.90
CA LEU A 406 3.66 23.55 -30.28
C LEU A 406 4.56 22.45 -29.68
N TYR A 407 4.33 22.11 -28.41
CA TYR A 407 5.19 21.21 -27.65
C TYR A 407 4.68 19.77 -27.56
N GLN A 408 3.56 19.45 -28.22
CA GLN A 408 2.77 18.21 -28.05
C GLN A 408 2.04 18.19 -26.71
N GLU A 409 2.78 18.31 -25.60
CA GLU A 409 2.24 18.46 -24.26
C GLU A 409 3.01 19.52 -23.47
N VAL A 410 2.36 20.11 -22.47
CA VAL A 410 2.95 20.97 -21.45
C VAL A 410 2.42 20.61 -20.07
N GLY A 411 3.15 20.97 -19.01
CA GLY A 411 2.69 20.75 -17.64
C GLY A 411 1.62 21.76 -17.22
N ALA A 412 0.50 21.28 -16.69
CA ALA A 412 -0.47 22.08 -15.93
C ALA A 412 -0.34 21.73 -14.45
N ALA A 413 -0.12 22.74 -13.61
CA ALA A 413 0.04 22.58 -12.17
C ALA A 413 -1.22 23.01 -11.40
N TYR A 414 -1.70 22.15 -10.52
CA TYR A 414 -2.71 22.45 -9.51
C TYR A 414 -2.02 22.67 -8.17
N ILE A 415 -2.27 23.83 -7.57
CA ILE A 415 -1.51 24.29 -6.40
C ILE A 415 -2.44 24.44 -5.19
N GLN A 416 -2.04 23.84 -4.09
CA GLN A 416 -2.55 24.17 -2.76
C GLN A 416 -1.57 25.13 -2.09
N LEU A 417 -2.05 26.30 -1.70
CA LEU A 417 -1.25 27.28 -0.95
C LEU A 417 -1.30 27.00 0.54
N LYS A 418 -0.24 27.38 1.24
CA LYS A 418 -0.23 27.37 2.70
C LYS A 418 -1.27 28.34 3.26
N PRO A 419 -1.90 28.05 4.40
CA PRO A 419 -2.86 28.96 5.02
C PRO A 419 -2.32 30.38 5.19
N GLY A 420 -3.07 31.37 4.69
CA GLY A 420 -2.70 32.79 4.78
C GLY A 420 -1.59 33.24 3.82
N CYS A 421 -1.11 32.37 2.93
CA CYS A 421 -0.20 32.74 1.86
C CYS A 421 -0.97 33.09 0.57
N GLU A 422 -0.41 34.01 -0.21
CA GLU A 422 -0.87 34.33 -1.56
C GLU A 422 0.26 34.07 -2.56
N ALA A 423 -0.07 33.50 -3.72
CA ALA A 423 0.82 33.39 -4.86
C ALA A 423 -0.01 33.35 -6.14
N THR A 424 0.44 34.05 -7.18
CA THR A 424 -0.20 33.99 -8.51
C THR A 424 0.46 32.93 -9.38
N GLY A 425 -0.27 32.46 -10.41
CA GLY A 425 0.31 31.54 -11.39
C GLY A 425 1.55 32.11 -12.08
N GLU A 426 1.58 33.41 -12.35
CA GLU A 426 2.71 34.11 -12.96
C GLU A 426 3.96 34.07 -12.05
N MET A 427 3.79 34.27 -10.74
CA MET A 427 4.89 34.17 -9.78
C MET A 427 5.47 32.76 -9.75
N LEU A 428 4.61 31.74 -9.68
CA LEU A 428 5.06 30.35 -9.62
C LEU A 428 5.68 29.88 -10.94
N GLN A 429 5.18 30.37 -12.07
CA GLN A 429 5.79 30.13 -13.39
C GLN A 429 7.17 30.79 -13.50
N ALA A 430 7.33 32.02 -13.01
CA ALA A 430 8.62 32.70 -12.98
C ALA A 430 9.63 31.92 -12.11
N PHE A 431 9.21 31.50 -10.92
CA PHE A 431 10.01 30.65 -10.03
C PHE A 431 10.44 29.34 -10.71
N CYS A 432 9.53 28.69 -11.45
CA CYS A 432 9.88 27.49 -12.21
C CYS A 432 10.90 27.78 -13.32
N LYS A 433 10.74 28.87 -14.08
CA LYS A 433 11.66 29.25 -15.16
C LYS A 433 13.08 29.59 -14.68
N GLU A 434 13.24 30.00 -13.43
CA GLU A 434 14.56 30.26 -12.84
C GLU A 434 15.31 28.98 -12.49
N SER A 435 14.59 27.86 -12.30
CA SER A 435 15.14 26.62 -11.75
C SER A 435 15.05 25.42 -12.69
N LEU A 436 14.17 25.47 -13.70
CA LEU A 436 14.02 24.46 -14.76
C LEU A 436 14.64 24.99 -16.06
N ALA A 437 15.31 24.09 -16.79
CA ALA A 437 15.99 24.39 -18.05
C ALA A 437 15.03 24.52 -19.24
#